data_AF-A0A1G9J9E5-F1
#
_entry.id   AF-A0A1G9J9E5-F1
#
_cell.length_a   1.000
_cell.length_b   1.000
_cell.length_c   1.000
_cell.angle_alpha   90.00
_cell.angle_beta   90.00
_cell.angle_gamma   90.00
#
_symmetry.space_group_name_H-M   'P 1'
#
loop_
_entity.id
_entity.type
_entity.pdbx_description
1 polymer ?
#
loop_
_entity_poly.entity_id
_entity_poly.type
_entity_poly.pdbx_seq_one_letter_code
_entity_poly.pdbx_strand_id
1 'polypeptide(L)'
;MYNRQPSSWEYCLEAASENIETEVVHGWIFKDGKWVTHAWCEFADKVIDLTESTHSMPKFEYYQRHMVSDQRCRRYSRIEFFTLVGDEKHFGPYDTELFFAETSDEDPIDVIEANKAK
;
A
#
# COMPACT_ATOMS: atom_id res chain seq x y z
N MET A 1 2.17 16.46 23.84
CA MET A 1 1.93 16.26 22.40
C MET A 1 1.94 14.77 22.15
N TYR A 2 0.85 14.22 21.60
CA TYR A 2 0.79 12.81 21.23
C TYR A 2 1.79 12.58 20.08
N ASN A 3 2.82 11.77 20.33
CA ASN A 3 3.81 11.37 19.32
C ASN A 3 3.20 10.25 18.44
N ARG A 4 2.08 10.54 17.77
CA ARG A 4 1.46 9.59 16.84
C ARG A 4 2.30 9.58 15.57
N GLN A 5 2.90 8.43 15.29
CA GLN A 5 3.49 8.16 13.98
C GLN A 5 2.36 8.05 12.95
N PRO A 6 2.48 8.69 11.77
CA PRO A 6 1.58 8.47 10.65
C PRO A 6 1.49 6.99 10.27
N SER A 7 0.33 6.57 9.78
CA SER A 7 0.16 5.27 9.11
C SER A 7 0.85 5.27 7.74
N SER A 8 1.07 4.08 7.17
CA SER A 8 1.60 3.96 5.80
C SER A 8 0.74 4.69 4.77
N TRP A 9 -0.58 4.65 4.93
CA TRP A 9 -1.53 5.41 4.11
C TRP A 9 -1.29 6.92 4.18
N GLU A 10 -1.09 7.46 5.39
CA GLU A 10 -0.82 8.88 5.60
C GLU A 10 0.55 9.29 5.04
N TYR A 11 1.56 8.42 5.14
CA TYR A 11 2.89 8.69 4.59
C TYR A 11 2.92 8.80 3.07
N CYS A 12 2.04 8.10 2.35
CA CYS A 12 1.92 8.26 0.90
C CYS A 12 1.59 9.69 0.47
N LEU A 13 0.97 10.49 1.33
CA LEU A 13 0.69 11.90 1.06
C LEU A 13 1.97 12.69 0.77
N GLU A 14 3.02 12.48 1.57
CA GLU A 14 4.28 13.22 1.45
C GLU A 14 4.93 12.91 0.10
N ALA A 15 5.18 11.63 -0.17
CA ALA A 15 5.84 11.18 -1.41
C ALA A 15 5.01 11.49 -2.67
N ALA A 16 3.68 11.35 -2.63
CA ALA A 16 2.81 11.73 -3.74
C ALA A 16 2.72 13.24 -3.96
N SER A 17 2.91 14.06 -2.91
CA SER A 17 2.88 15.52 -3.07
C SER A 17 4.12 16.06 -3.78
N GLU A 18 5.28 15.42 -3.60
CA GLU A 18 6.59 15.89 -4.05
C GLU A 18 6.94 15.53 -5.50
N ASN A 19 6.35 14.47 -6.05
CA ASN A 19 6.65 14.02 -7.41
C ASN A 19 5.37 13.69 -8.20
N ILE A 20 5.23 14.32 -9.37
CA ILE A 20 4.06 14.20 -10.23
C ILE A 20 3.95 12.84 -10.94
N GLU A 21 5.07 12.13 -11.09
CA GLU A 21 5.16 10.84 -11.79
C GLU A 21 5.02 9.65 -10.84
N THR A 22 4.76 9.92 -9.55
CA THR A 22 4.59 8.89 -8.53
C THR A 22 3.23 8.19 -8.65
N GLU A 23 3.24 6.88 -8.51
CA GLU A 23 2.04 6.08 -8.25
C GLU A 23 1.94 5.80 -6.75
N VAL A 24 0.72 5.90 -6.19
CA VAL A 24 0.42 5.41 -4.84
C VAL A 24 -0.08 3.98 -4.96
N VAL A 25 0.55 3.08 -4.20
CA VAL A 25 0.21 1.66 -4.21
C VAL A 25 -0.36 1.29 -2.87
N HIS A 26 -1.56 0.72 -2.88
CA HIS A 26 -2.16 0.02 -1.76
C HIS A 26 -1.97 -1.46 -2.01
N GLY A 27 -1.50 -2.22 -1.02
CA GLY A 27 -1.23 -3.63 -1.24
C GLY A 27 -1.13 -4.46 0.03
N TRP A 28 -1.20 -5.77 -0.14
CA TRP A 28 -0.81 -6.70 0.91
C TRP A 28 0.69 -7.00 0.81
N ILE A 29 1.40 -6.82 1.92
CA ILE A 29 2.79 -7.21 2.07
C ILE A 29 2.93 -8.34 3.09
N PHE A 30 3.91 -9.21 2.88
CA PHE A 30 4.29 -10.20 3.88
C PHE A 30 5.37 -9.61 4.80
N LYS A 31 5.07 -9.55 6.09
CA LYS A 31 5.95 -8.99 7.12
C LYS A 31 5.77 -9.75 8.43
N ASP A 32 6.88 -10.11 9.07
CA ASP A 32 6.90 -10.80 10.36
C ASP A 32 6.01 -12.05 10.43
N GLY A 33 5.95 -12.80 9.31
CA GLY A 33 5.19 -14.05 9.21
C GLY A 33 3.69 -13.89 8.97
N LYS A 34 3.21 -12.67 8.69
CA LYS A 34 1.80 -12.38 8.38
C LYS A 34 1.65 -11.50 7.15
N TRP A 35 0.49 -11.57 6.51
CA TRP A 35 0.07 -10.59 5.52
C TRP A 35 -0.48 -9.36 6.23
N VAL A 36 -0.06 -8.18 5.80
CA VAL A 36 -0.45 -6.89 6.37
C VAL A 36 -0.84 -5.95 5.24
N THR A 37 -1.94 -5.21 5.38
CA THR A 37 -2.27 -4.15 4.43
C THR A 37 -1.36 -2.96 4.62
N HIS A 38 -0.87 -2.42 3.51
CA HIS A 38 0.15 -1.40 3.52
C HIS A 38 0.05 -0.48 2.31
N ALA A 39 0.68 0.67 2.42
CA ALA A 39 0.73 1.68 1.38
C ALA A 39 2.17 2.17 1.18
N TRP A 40 2.54 2.37 -0.07
CA TRP A 40 3.82 2.98 -0.43
C TRP A 40 3.69 3.73 -1.76
N CYS A 41 4.72 4.50 -2.09
CA CYS A 41 4.80 5.20 -3.35
C CYS A 41 5.81 4.53 -4.28
N GLU A 42 5.57 4.59 -5.59
CA GLU A 42 6.48 4.08 -6.61
C GLU A 42 6.79 5.13 -7.66
N PHE A 43 8.04 5.13 -8.10
CA PHE A 43 8.49 5.95 -9.20
C PHE A 43 9.59 5.19 -9.96
N ALA A 44 9.38 4.97 -11.26
CA ALA A 44 10.27 4.18 -12.10
C ALA A 44 10.61 2.80 -11.48
N ASP A 45 11.91 2.52 -11.25
CA ASP A 45 12.40 1.28 -10.63
C ASP A 45 12.54 1.38 -9.11
N LYS A 46 11.91 2.39 -8.48
CA LYS A 46 12.06 2.68 -7.05
C LYS A 46 10.74 2.63 -6.27
N VAL A 47 10.87 2.26 -5.01
CA VAL A 47 9.82 2.31 -3.97
C VAL A 47 10.21 3.36 -2.94
N ILE A 48 9.24 4.14 -2.48
CA ILE A 48 9.34 5.06 -1.35
C ILE A 48 8.36 4.57 -0.29
N ASP A 49 8.88 3.98 0.77
CA ASP A 49 8.12 3.56 1.94
C ASP A 49 8.70 4.23 3.19
N LEU A 50 8.07 5.32 3.60
CA LEU A 50 8.51 6.14 4.74
C LEU A 50 8.30 5.46 6.09
N THR A 51 7.62 4.31 6.14
CA THR A 51 7.57 3.48 7.36
C THR A 51 8.84 2.68 7.58
N GLU A 52 9.62 2.42 6.52
CA GLU A 52 10.89 1.69 6.58
C GLU A 52 12.12 2.59 6.42
N SER A 53 12.04 3.60 5.55
CA SER A 53 13.17 4.48 5.25
C SER A 53 12.75 5.83 4.71
N THR A 54 13.52 6.87 5.04
CA THR A 54 13.40 8.20 4.42
C THR A 54 14.01 8.27 3.01
N HIS A 55 14.57 7.17 2.50
CA HIS A 55 15.18 7.09 1.18
C HIS A 55 14.45 6.07 0.31
N SER A 56 14.52 6.28 -1.01
CA SER A 56 13.98 5.32 -1.96
C SER A 56 14.79 4.03 -2.01
N MET A 57 14.12 2.92 -2.29
CA MET A 57 14.67 1.57 -2.37
C MET A 57 14.49 0.99 -3.77
N PRO A 58 15.38 0.08 -4.24
CA PRO A 58 15.14 -0.65 -5.47
C PRO A 58 13.83 -1.45 -5.39
N LYS A 59 12.93 -1.25 -6.37
CA LYS A 59 11.61 -1.88 -6.42
C LYS A 59 11.69 -3.40 -6.38
N PHE A 60 12.63 -3.99 -7.12
CA PHE A 60 12.83 -5.44 -7.14
C PHE A 60 13.13 -6.00 -5.74
N GLU A 61 14.02 -5.36 -4.99
CA GLU A 61 14.41 -5.80 -3.65
C GLU A 61 13.25 -5.68 -2.66
N TYR A 62 12.51 -4.57 -2.72
CA TYR A 62 11.31 -4.36 -1.90
C TYR A 62 10.26 -5.43 -2.19
N TYR A 63 9.99 -5.71 -3.47
CA TYR A 63 9.00 -6.70 -3.89
C TYR A 63 9.38 -8.10 -3.43
N GLN A 64 10.65 -8.47 -3.58
CA GLN A 64 11.17 -9.76 -3.15
C GLN A 64 11.09 -9.91 -1.62
N ARG A 65 11.44 -8.85 -0.87
CA ARG A 65 11.41 -8.85 0.60
C ARG A 65 9.99 -9.02 1.14
N HIS A 66 9.03 -8.34 0.53
CA HIS A 66 7.66 -8.22 1.01
C HIS A 66 6.64 -9.11 0.27
N MET A 67 7.11 -9.99 -0.62
CA MET A 67 6.27 -10.86 -1.44
C MET A 67 5.17 -10.10 -2.22
N VAL A 68 5.49 -8.88 -2.66
CA VAL A 68 4.56 -8.04 -3.41
C VAL A 68 4.24 -8.68 -4.75
N SER A 69 2.97 -8.68 -5.11
CA SER A 69 2.49 -9.09 -6.43
C SER A 69 1.41 -8.15 -6.93
N ASP A 70 1.27 -8.00 -8.24
CA ASP A 70 0.27 -7.11 -8.83
C ASP A 70 -1.17 -7.54 -8.47
N GLN A 71 -1.42 -8.84 -8.29
CA GLN A 71 -2.74 -9.35 -7.88
C GLN A 71 -3.16 -8.86 -6.49
N ARG A 72 -2.19 -8.63 -5.61
CA ARG A 72 -2.39 -8.16 -4.22
C ARG A 72 -2.34 -6.63 -4.10
N CYS A 73 -2.28 -5.90 -5.21
CA CYS A 73 -2.11 -4.46 -5.22
C CYS A 73 -3.24 -3.73 -5.96
N ARG A 74 -3.41 -2.46 -5.58
CA ARG A 74 -4.11 -1.43 -6.34
C ARG A 74 -3.20 -0.23 -6.48
N ARG A 75 -3.16 0.32 -7.68
CA ARG A 75 -2.31 1.45 -8.04
C ARG A 75 -3.21 2.61 -8.39
N TYR A 76 -2.82 3.78 -7.90
CA TYR A 76 -3.49 5.04 -8.16
C TYR A 76 -2.43 5.99 -8.68
N SER A 77 -2.70 6.66 -9.79
CA SER A 77 -1.93 7.85 -10.13
C SER A 77 -2.05 8.87 -9.00
N ARG A 78 -1.09 9.79 -8.92
CA ARG A 78 -1.14 10.91 -7.98
C ARG A 78 -2.49 11.64 -8.00
N ILE A 79 -3.04 11.93 -9.18
CA ILE A 79 -4.29 12.68 -9.31
C ILE A 79 -5.45 11.86 -8.74
N GLU A 80 -5.56 10.58 -9.10
CA GLU A 80 -6.60 9.69 -8.59
C GLU A 80 -6.54 9.56 -7.06
N PHE A 81 -5.34 9.41 -6.50
CA PHE A 81 -5.16 9.34 -5.05
C PHE A 81 -5.67 10.60 -4.35
N PHE A 82 -5.27 11.79 -4.81
CA PHE A 82 -5.73 13.05 -4.19
C PHE A 82 -7.23 13.28 -4.35
N THR A 83 -7.82 12.86 -5.48
CA THR A 83 -9.27 12.87 -5.67
C THR A 83 -9.95 11.96 -4.65
N LEU A 84 -9.48 10.72 -4.49
CA LEU A 84 -10.05 9.77 -3.52
C LEU A 84 -9.91 10.26 -2.07
N VAL A 85 -8.76 10.82 -1.67
CA VAL A 85 -8.60 11.46 -0.36
C VAL A 85 -9.62 12.59 -0.16
N GLY A 86 -9.81 13.41 -1.21
CA GLY A 86 -10.76 14.51 -1.23
C GLY A 86 -12.21 14.04 -1.07
N ASP A 87 -12.59 12.95 -1.72
CA ASP A 87 -13.96 12.45 -1.76
C ASP A 87 -14.28 11.58 -0.52
N GLU A 88 -13.43 10.60 -0.22
CA GLU A 88 -13.62 9.60 0.85
C GLU A 88 -13.22 10.12 2.24
N LYS A 89 -12.46 11.22 2.32
CA LYS A 89 -11.96 11.82 3.57
C LYS A 89 -11.03 10.91 4.40
N HIS A 90 -10.45 9.86 3.79
CA HIS A 90 -9.38 9.04 4.37
C HIS A 90 -8.33 8.66 3.30
N PHE A 91 -7.16 8.17 3.73
CA PHE A 91 -6.02 7.86 2.85
C PHE A 91 -6.00 6.43 2.30
N GLY A 92 -7.11 5.69 2.47
CA GLY A 92 -7.22 4.28 2.13
C GLY A 92 -7.31 3.35 3.35
N PRO A 93 -7.27 2.02 3.11
CA PRO A 93 -7.38 1.40 1.79
C PRO A 93 -8.74 1.68 1.13
N TYR A 94 -8.80 1.81 -0.21
CA TYR A 94 -10.03 2.16 -0.93
C TYR A 94 -10.79 0.94 -1.49
N ASP A 95 -10.07 -0.10 -1.93
CA ASP A 95 -10.67 -1.36 -2.38
C ASP A 95 -10.94 -2.26 -1.17
N THR A 96 -12.12 -2.12 -0.57
CA THR A 96 -12.48 -2.86 0.66
C THR A 96 -12.72 -4.36 0.43
N GLU A 97 -12.95 -4.79 -0.82
CA GLU A 97 -13.04 -6.21 -1.16
C GLU A 97 -11.67 -6.87 -1.13
N LEU A 98 -10.66 -6.21 -1.71
CA LEU A 98 -9.28 -6.69 -1.67
C LEU A 98 -8.66 -6.53 -0.27
N PHE A 99 -8.90 -5.40 0.39
CA PHE A 99 -8.35 -5.05 1.69
C PHE A 99 -9.36 -5.30 2.81
N PHE A 100 -9.87 -6.53 2.87
CA PHE A 100 -10.96 -6.92 3.77
C PHE A 100 -10.60 -6.92 5.27
N ALA A 101 -9.31 -6.85 5.62
CA ALA A 101 -8.80 -6.82 6.97
C ALA A 101 -7.46 -6.07 7.03
N GLU A 102 -7.00 -5.70 8.22
CA GLU A 102 -5.66 -5.10 8.39
C GLU A 102 -4.54 -6.14 8.29
N THR A 103 -4.81 -7.38 8.72
CA THR A 103 -3.86 -8.50 8.70
C THR A 103 -4.55 -9.80 8.29
N SER A 104 -3.78 -10.75 7.76
CA SER A 104 -4.22 -12.11 7.45
C SER A 104 -3.10 -13.11 7.72
N ASP A 105 -3.43 -14.25 8.32
CA ASP A 105 -2.49 -15.37 8.51
C ASP A 105 -2.36 -16.24 7.25
N GLU A 106 -3.37 -16.20 6.38
CA GLU A 106 -3.41 -16.89 5.08
C GLU A 106 -3.21 -15.88 3.94
N ASP A 107 -2.85 -16.36 2.75
CA ASP A 107 -2.75 -15.49 1.56
C ASP A 107 -4.09 -14.79 1.29
N PRO A 108 -4.13 -13.45 1.21
CA PRO A 108 -5.36 -12.70 0.99
C PRO A 108 -6.09 -13.11 -0.30
N ILE A 109 -5.35 -13.54 -1.33
CA ILE A 109 -5.97 -13.99 -2.58
C ILE A 109 -6.70 -15.32 -2.36
N ASP A 110 -6.07 -16.27 -1.68
CA ASP A 110 -6.69 -17.57 -1.37
C ASP A 110 -7.96 -17.39 -0.51
N VAL A 111 -7.92 -16.47 0.46
CA VAL A 111 -9.08 -16.14 1.31
C VAL A 111 -10.24 -15.58 0.47
N ILE A 112 -9.96 -14.66 -0.45
CA ILE A 112 -10.97 -14.06 -1.33
C ILE A 112 -11.57 -15.12 -2.24
N GLU A 113 -10.75 -15.98 -2.85
CA GLU A 113 -11.21 -17.05 -3.73
C GLU A 113 -12.05 -18.09 -2.99
N ALA A 114 -11.64 -18.49 -1.79
CA ALA A 114 -12.39 -19.43 -0.95
C ALA A 114 -13.76 -18.89 -0.54
N ASN A 115 -13.91 -17.57 -0.40
CA ASN A 115 -15.20 -16.94 -0.07
C ASN A 115 -16.11 -16.77 -1.29
N LYS A 116 -15.56 -16.62 -2.50
CA LYS A 116 -16.33 -16.58 -3.75
C LYS A 116 -16.91 -17.94 -4.16
N ALA A 117 -16.31 -19.03 -3.69
CA ALA A 117 -16.74 -20.40 -3.98
C ALA A 117 -17.87 -20.92 -3.06
N LYS A 118 -18.30 -20.12 -2.07
CA LYS A 118 -19.39 -20.43 -1.13
C LYS A 118 -20.70 -19.80 -1.58
#